data_AF-A0A653US62-F1
#
_entry.id   AF-A0A653US62-F1
#
_cell.length_a   1.000
_cell.length_b   1.000
_cell.length_c   1.000
_cell.angle_alpha   90.00
_cell.angle_beta   90.00
_cell.angle_gamma   90.00
#
_symmetry.space_group_name_H-M   'P 1'
#
loop_
_entity.id
_entity.type
_entity.pdbx_description
1 polymer ?
#
loop_
_entity_poly.entity_id
_entity_poly.type
_entity_poly.pdbx_seq_one_letter_code
_entity_poly.pdbx_strand_id
1 'polypeptide(L)' 'METKLRKRIVDESIQIYNEIRPHFSNHYLTPNQMHEQSELKMKTYKTKNQSKNVFALV' A
#
# COMPACT_ATOMS: atom_id res chain seq x y z
N MET A 1 26.10 23.18 -3.62
CA MET A 1 24.95 23.83 -2.99
C MET A 1 23.67 23.16 -3.46
N GLU A 2 22.81 22.76 -2.53
CA GLU A 2 21.47 22.29 -2.89
C GLU A 2 20.61 23.49 -3.30
N THR A 3 20.05 23.46 -4.51
CA THR A 3 19.18 24.55 -4.98
C THR A 3 17.85 24.45 -4.26
N LYS A 4 17.32 25.59 -3.78
CA LYS A 4 16.01 25.69 -3.09
C LYS A 4 14.88 24.92 -3.80
N LEU A 5 14.90 24.90 -5.14
CA LEU A 5 13.95 24.15 -5.96
C LEU A 5 14.04 22.62 -5.77
N ARG A 6 15.25 22.04 -5.76
CA ARG A 6 15.42 20.59 -5.57
C ARG A 6 14.88 20.14 -4.22
N LYS A 7 15.21 20.87 -3.16
CA LYS A 7 14.70 20.58 -1.82
C LYS A 7 13.17 20.58 -1.79
N ARG A 8 12.56 21.61 -2.37
CA ARG A 8 11.09 21.71 -2.48
C ARG A 8 10.47 20.52 -3.22
N ILE A 9 11.05 20.11 -4.35
CA ILE A 9 10.55 18.95 -5.11
C ILE A 9 10.63 17.67 -4.28
N VAL A 10 11.74 17.46 -3.56
CA VAL A 10 11.91 16.30 -2.68
C VAL A 10 10.88 16.34 -1.55
N ASP A 11 10.72 17.47 -0.87
CA ASP A 11 9.76 17.64 0.22
C ASP A 11 8.31 17.38 -0.25
N GLU A 12 7.92 17.93 -1.40
CA GLU A 12 6.60 17.72 -2.01
C GLU A 12 6.38 16.24 -2.38
N SER A 13 7.40 15.57 -2.92
CA SER A 13 7.32 14.14 -3.26
C SER A 13 7.10 13.25 -2.03
N ILE A 14 7.79 13.56 -0.92
CA ILE A 14 7.65 12.85 0.35
C ILE A 14 6.25 13.07 0.92
N GLN A 15 5.77 14.31 0.90
CA GLN A 15 4.43 14.64 1.37
C GLN A 15 3.36 13.88 0.58
N ILE A 16 3.43 13.90 -0.75
CA ILE A 16 2.47 13.17 -1.61
C ILE A 16 2.51 11.67 -1.33
N TYR A 17 3.71 11.10 -1.15
CA TYR A 17 3.85 9.68 -0.82
C TYR A 17 3.16 9.36 0.51
N ASN A 18 3.42 10.14 1.57
CA ASN A 18 2.89 9.87 2.91
C ASN A 18 1.37 10.11 3.03
N GLU A 19 0.84 11.07 2.28
CA GLU A 19 -0.56 11.50 2.39
C GLU A 19 -1.50 10.81 1.39
N ILE A 20 -1.03 10.48 0.18
CA ILE A 20 -1.93 10.09 -0.92
C ILE A 20 -1.69 8.66 -1.38
N ARG A 21 -0.49 8.09 -1.18
CA ARG A 21 -0.15 6.75 -1.73
C ARG A 21 -0.99 5.66 -1.07
N PRO A 22 -1.93 5.00 -1.77
CA PRO A 22 -2.72 3.95 -1.16
C PRO A 22 -1.96 2.62 -1.27
N HIS A 23 -1.83 1.91 -0.15
CA HIS A 23 -1.14 0.61 -0.11
C HIS A 23 -2.15 -0.55 -0.13
N PHE A 24 -2.24 -1.27 -1.25
CA PHE A 24 -3.23 -2.35 -1.44
C PHE A 24 -3.13 -3.49 -0.42
N SER A 25 -1.90 -3.89 -0.07
CA SER A 25 -1.64 -4.90 0.96
C SER A 25 -2.10 -4.44 2.34
N ASN A 26 -2.17 -3.13 2.55
CA ASN A 26 -2.43 -2.48 3.81
C ASN A 26 -3.79 -1.79 3.78
N HIS A 27 -4.80 -2.50 3.26
CA HIS A 27 -6.19 -2.03 3.24
C HIS A 27 -6.42 -0.68 2.56
N TYR A 28 -5.54 -0.32 1.60
CA TYR A 28 -5.55 0.97 0.90
C TYR A 28 -5.32 2.18 1.80
N LEU A 29 -4.76 1.98 2.98
CA LEU A 29 -4.35 3.08 3.86
C LEU A 29 -3.08 3.74 3.35
N THR A 30 -2.96 5.03 3.65
CA THR A 30 -1.77 5.82 3.38
C THR A 30 -0.69 5.52 4.42
N PRO A 31 0.59 5.84 4.16
CA PRO A 31 1.64 5.66 5.16
C PRO A 31 1.32 6.32 6.51
N ASN A 32 0.81 7.56 6.50
CA ASN A 32 0.44 8.25 7.74
C ASN A 32 -0.70 7.55 8.47
N GLN A 33 -1.76 7.15 7.75
CA GLN A 33 -2.87 6.41 8.35
C GLN A 33 -2.40 5.08 8.95
N MET A 34 -1.48 4.37 8.29
CA MET A 34 -0.89 3.12 8.80
C MET A 34 -0.09 3.33 10.08
N HIS A 35 0.69 4.41 10.17
CA HIS A 35 1.48 4.73 11.37
C HIS A 35 0.59 5.03 12.60
N GLU A 36 -0.61 5.55 12.38
CA GLU A 36 -1.58 5.86 13.44
C GLU A 36 -2.38 4.63 13.91
N GLN A 37 -2.32 3.51 13.19
CA GLN A 37 -3.08 2.31 13.58
C GLN A 37 -2.47 1.61 14.80
N SER A 38 -3.34 1.21 15.73
CA SER A 38 -2.97 0.39 16.88
C SER A 38 -2.98 -1.12 16.59
N GLU A 39 -3.79 -1.55 15.63
CA GLU A 39 -3.99 -2.97 15.30
C GLU A 39 -3.69 -3.25 13.82
N LEU A 40 -2.76 -4.17 13.57
CA LEU A 40 -2.33 -4.52 12.22
C LEU A 40 -2.93 -5.86 11.80
N LYS A 41 -4.13 -5.82 11.21
CA LYS A 41 -4.72 -7.00 10.58
C LYS A 41 -4.03 -7.23 9.24
N MET A 42 -3.27 -8.31 9.11
CA MET A 42 -2.61 -8.63 7.83
C MET A 42 -3.63 -9.09 6.78
N LYS A 43 -3.52 -8.52 5.58
CA LYS A 43 -4.29 -9.00 4.43
C LYS A 43 -3.67 -10.30 3.91
N THR A 44 -4.45 -11.39 3.96
CA THR A 44 -4.03 -12.69 3.44
C THR A 44 -4.57 -12.91 2.03
N TYR A 45 -3.78 -13.58 1.21
CA TYR A 45 -4.16 -13.94 -0.16
C TYR A 45 -4.13 -15.46 -0.29
N LYS A 46 -5.02 -16.01 -1.11
CA LYS A 46 -5.01 -17.45 -1.40
C LYS A 46 -3.71 -17.78 -2.14
N THR A 47 -2.87 -18.63 -1.56
CA THR A 47 -1.62 -19.10 -2.17
C THR A 47 -1.85 -20.12 -3.28
N LYS A 48 -3.02 -20.79 -3.28
CA LYS A 48 -3.44 -21.76 -4.31
C LYS A 48 -4.86 -21.45 -4.77
N ASN A 49 -5.06 -21.47 -6.09
CA ASN A 49 -6.38 -21.35 -6.70
C ASN A 49 -7.10 -22.71 -6.57
N GLN A 50 -8.10 -22.82 -5.70
CA GLN A 50 -8.91 -24.04 -5.56
C GLN A 50 -9.72 -24.38 -6.82
N SER A 51 -9.78 -23.47 -7.80
CA SER A 51 -10.42 -23.66 -9.09
C SER A 51 -9.82 -24.78 -9.94
N LYS A 52 -8.67 -25.37 -9.56
CA LYS A 52 -8.09 -26.54 -10.25
C LYS A 52 -8.65 -27.89 -9.79
N ASN A 53 -9.44 -27.96 -8.71
CA ASN A 53 -9.98 -29.22 -8.17
C ASN A 53 -11.50 -29.35 -8.23
N VAL A 54 -12.21 -28.35 -8.78
CA VAL A 54 -13.59 -28.57 -9.21
C VAL A 54 -13.50 -29.07 -10.64
N PHE A 55 -13.28 -30.37 -10.81
CA PHE A 55 -13.76 -31.05 -12.00
C PHE A 55 -15.22 -30.64 -12.13
N ALA A 56 -15.54 -29.92 -13.20
CA ALA A 56 -16.90 -29.72 -13.64
C ALA A 56 -17.52 -31.11 -13.78
N LEU A 57 -18.35 -31.50 -12.81
CA LEU A 57 -19.31 -32.57 -12.99
C LEU A 57 -20.39 -32.02 -13.91
N VAL A 58 -20.14 -32.14 -15.21
CA VAL A 58 -21.17 -32.31 -16.24
C VAL A 58 -21.47 -33.80 -16.33
#